data_AF-A0A101XBJ1-F1
#
_entry.id   AF-A0A101XBJ1-F1
#
_cell.length_a   1.000
_cell.length_b   1.000
_cell.length_c   1.000
_cell.angle_alpha   90.00
_cell.angle_beta   90.00
_cell.angle_gamma   90.00
#
_symmetry.space_group_name_H-M   'P 1'
#
loop_
_entity.id
_entity.type
_entity.pdbx_description
1 polymer ?
#
loop_
_entity_poly.entity_id
_entity_poly.type
_entity_poly.pdbx_seq_one_letter_code
_entity_poly.pdbx_strand_id
1 'polypeptide(L)'
;MDNKLRGAVLEALARRDVEAARRLLADVHREKAYLLGDHYLGRDVADGAARLHALHIALISLLYGEAEAGGVTGADLALASSFARARATCGPVEPPTAPEGLADLYRAAARELSRLVEELCSRS
;
A
#
# COMPACT_ATOMS: atom_id res chain seq x y z
N MET A 1 -8.37 7.12 9.14
CA MET A 1 -6.97 6.67 9.23
C MET A 1 -6.22 7.67 10.08
N ASP A 2 -5.46 7.22 11.07
CA ASP A 2 -4.60 8.09 11.85
C ASP A 2 -3.56 8.76 10.91
N ASN A 3 -3.58 10.09 10.85
CA ASN A 3 -2.64 10.87 10.05
C ASN A 3 -1.18 10.59 10.45
N LYS A 4 -0.94 10.13 11.68
CA LYS A 4 0.39 9.75 12.18
C LYS A 4 0.92 8.49 11.49
N LEU A 5 0.10 7.46 11.30
CA LEU A 5 0.52 6.21 10.67
C LEU A 5 0.92 6.43 9.21
N ARG A 6 0.10 7.15 8.44
CA ARG A 6 0.43 7.53 7.05
C ARG A 6 1.72 8.36 6.99
N GLY A 7 1.88 9.32 7.90
CA GLY A 7 3.08 10.14 7.99
C GLY A 7 4.33 9.28 8.22
N ALA A 8 4.29 8.37 9.18
CA ALA A 8 5.40 7.45 9.47
C ALA A 8 5.73 6.54 8.28
N VAL A 9 4.72 6.03 7.58
CA VAL A 9 4.92 5.25 6.34
C VAL A 9 5.60 6.09 5.27
N LEU A 10 5.15 7.33 5.04
CA LEU A 10 5.80 8.22 4.07
C LEU A 10 7.25 8.52 4.42
N GLU A 11 7.57 8.75 5.70
CA GLU A 11 8.96 8.95 6.12
C GLU A 11 9.83 7.71 5.90
N ALA A 12 9.32 6.52 6.27
CA ALA A 12 10.02 5.26 6.03
C ALA A 12 10.25 5.02 4.54
N LEU A 13 9.24 5.29 3.71
CA LEU A 13 9.34 5.24 2.26
C LEU A 13 10.42 6.20 1.76
N ALA A 14 10.32 7.49 2.09
CA ALA A 14 11.26 8.52 1.65
C ALA A 14 12.72 8.16 1.99
N ARG A 15 12.96 7.71 3.23
CA ARG A 15 14.29 7.30 3.71
C ARG A 15 14.75 5.93 3.23
N ARG A 16 13.86 5.15 2.60
CA ARG A 16 14.09 3.73 2.25
C ARG A 16 14.49 2.90 3.48
N ASP A 17 13.85 3.18 4.62
CA ASP A 17 14.14 2.54 5.90
C ASP A 17 13.41 1.18 5.99
N VAL A 18 14.15 0.11 5.72
CA VAL A 18 13.65 -1.27 5.73
C VAL A 18 13.18 -1.69 7.13
N GLU A 19 13.91 -1.31 8.17
CA GLU A 19 13.58 -1.67 9.56
C GLU A 19 12.30 -0.97 10.03
N ALA A 20 12.14 0.32 9.70
CA ALA A 20 10.88 1.02 9.94
C ALA A 20 9.74 0.40 9.14
N ALA A 21 9.99 0.03 7.88
CA ALA A 21 8.97 -0.58 7.03
C ALA A 21 8.46 -1.92 7.60
N ARG A 22 9.35 -2.77 8.14
CA ARG A 22 8.98 -4.03 8.81
C ARG A 22 8.06 -3.79 10.00
N ARG A 23 8.39 -2.82 10.88
CA ARG A 23 7.56 -2.48 12.05
C ARG A 23 6.19 -1.95 11.64
N LEU A 24 6.18 -1.00 10.70
CA LEU A 24 4.96 -0.36 10.23
C LEU A 24 4.04 -1.31 9.46
N LEU A 25 4.59 -2.35 8.80
CA LEU A 25 3.80 -3.33 8.07
C LEU A 25 2.83 -4.07 9.01
N ALA A 26 3.29 -4.43 10.22
CA ALA A 26 2.46 -5.07 11.23
C ALA A 26 1.32 -4.15 11.72
N ASP A 27 1.62 -2.87 11.94
CA ASP A 27 0.63 -1.88 12.38
C ASP A 27 -0.42 -1.63 11.28
N VAL A 28 0.01 -1.42 10.03
CA VAL A 28 -0.89 -1.25 8.89
C VAL A 28 -1.74 -2.51 8.68
N HIS A 29 -1.16 -3.70 8.85
CA HIS A 29 -1.92 -4.95 8.74
C HIS A 29 -3.00 -5.07 9.81
N ARG A 30 -2.69 -4.69 11.05
CA ARG A 30 -3.64 -4.69 12.17
C ARG A 30 -4.80 -3.73 11.92
N GLU A 31 -4.50 -2.49 11.52
CA GLU A 31 -5.51 -1.49 11.18
C GLU A 31 -6.41 -1.95 10.02
N LYS A 32 -5.82 -2.58 9.00
CA LYS A 32 -6.56 -3.15 7.86
C LYS A 32 -7.50 -4.26 8.32
N ALA A 33 -7.03 -5.18 9.16
CA ALA A 33 -7.83 -6.28 9.69
C ALA A 33 -8.97 -5.78 10.58
N TYR A 34 -8.71 -4.76 11.42
CA TYR A 34 -9.73 -4.11 12.25
C TYR A 34 -10.82 -3.48 11.38
N LEU A 35 -10.45 -2.67 10.39
CA LEU A 35 -11.39 -2.00 9.49
C LEU A 35 -12.31 -3.00 8.75
N LEU A 36 -11.76 -4.13 8.32
CA LEU A 36 -12.50 -5.18 7.62
C LEU A 36 -13.39 -6.02 8.56
N GLY A 37 -13.01 -6.13 9.84
CA GLY A 37 -13.76 -6.89 10.84
C GLY A 37 -14.91 -6.12 11.51
N ASP A 38 -14.85 -4.79 11.56
CA ASP A 38 -15.74 -3.94 12.37
C ASP A 38 -16.99 -3.40 11.62
N HIS A 39 -17.15 -3.62 10.31
CA HIS A 39 -18.17 -2.89 9.53
C HIS A 39 -19.14 -3.66 8.63
N TYR A 40 -20.39 -3.17 8.65
CA TYR A 40 -21.41 -3.30 7.61
C TYR A 40 -20.93 -2.64 6.30
N LEU A 41 -21.00 -3.38 5.19
CA LEU A 41 -20.41 -3.09 3.87
C LEU A 41 -20.93 -1.80 3.22
N GLY A 42 -20.27 -0.66 3.49
CA GLY A 42 -20.51 0.65 2.83
C GLY A 42 -19.30 1.15 2.01
N ARG A 43 -19.51 2.20 1.21
CA ARG A 43 -18.48 2.79 0.32
C ARG A 43 -17.26 3.34 1.08
N ASP A 44 -17.46 3.94 2.27
CA ASP A 44 -16.38 4.54 3.05
C ASP A 44 -15.37 3.49 3.58
N VAL A 45 -15.85 2.27 3.85
CA VAL A 45 -15.01 1.13 4.26
C VAL A 45 -14.14 0.68 3.09
N ALA A 46 -14.67 0.67 1.87
CA ALA A 46 -13.91 0.30 0.68
C ALA A 46 -12.77 1.30 0.40
N ASP A 47 -13.03 2.60 0.53
CA ASP A 47 -12.00 3.64 0.36
C ASP A 47 -10.94 3.57 1.46
N GLY A 48 -11.36 3.33 2.72
CA GLY A 48 -10.44 3.12 3.83
C GLY A 48 -9.57 1.87 3.64
N ALA A 49 -10.16 0.77 3.20
CA ALA A 49 -9.48 -0.48 2.92
C ALA A 49 -8.47 -0.32 1.79
N ALA A 50 -8.84 0.36 0.70
CA ALA A 50 -7.94 0.66 -0.42
C ALA A 50 -6.73 1.48 0.03
N ARG A 51 -6.92 2.49 0.89
CA ARG A 51 -5.82 3.31 1.44
C ARG A 51 -4.88 2.50 2.31
N LEU A 52 -5.41 1.71 3.24
CA LEU A 52 -4.60 0.85 4.10
C LEU A 52 -3.88 -0.23 3.28
N HIS A 53 -4.54 -0.77 2.26
CA HIS A 53 -3.95 -1.73 1.35
C HIS A 53 -2.83 -1.12 0.51
N ALA A 54 -2.99 0.11 0.02
CA ALA A 54 -1.93 0.85 -0.66
C ALA A 54 -0.71 1.07 0.25
N LEU A 55 -0.90 1.48 1.51
CA LEU A 55 0.22 1.63 2.45
C LEU A 55 0.92 0.28 2.70
N HIS A 56 0.15 -0.80 2.86
CA HIS A 56 0.69 -2.15 3.01
C HIS A 56 1.56 -2.55 1.81
N ILE A 57 1.08 -2.33 0.58
CA ILE A 57 1.80 -2.64 -0.66
C ILE A 57 3.04 -1.76 -0.82
N ALA A 58 2.94 -0.47 -0.50
CA ALA A 58 4.08 0.45 -0.54
C ALA A 58 5.21 -0.02 0.39
N LEU A 59 4.87 -0.46 1.61
CA LEU A 59 5.84 -1.02 2.55
C LEU A 59 6.45 -2.33 2.04
N ILE A 60 5.65 -3.24 1.47
CA ILE A 60 6.15 -4.48 0.84
C ILE A 60 7.18 -4.16 -0.25
N SER A 61 7.01 -3.06 -1.00
CA SER A 61 7.96 -2.67 -2.05
C SER A 61 9.37 -2.34 -1.55
N LEU A 62 9.55 -2.06 -0.26
CA LEU A 62 10.88 -1.90 0.34
C LEU A 62 11.48 -3.23 0.83
N LEU A 63 10.66 -4.27 0.94
CA LEU A 63 11.00 -5.56 1.53
C LEU A 63 11.12 -6.67 0.48
N TYR A 64 11.25 -6.31 -0.81
CA TYR A 64 11.43 -7.26 -1.91
C TYR A 64 12.56 -8.24 -1.60
N GLY A 65 12.24 -9.54 -1.61
CA GLY A 65 13.20 -10.62 -1.35
C GLY A 65 13.32 -11.03 0.12
N GLU A 66 12.73 -10.29 1.07
CA GLU A 66 12.82 -10.61 2.51
C GLU A 66 11.45 -10.86 3.16
N ALA A 67 10.35 -10.48 2.50
CA ALA A 67 8.99 -10.68 3.01
C ALA A 67 8.38 -12.00 2.52
N GLU A 68 8.64 -13.10 3.22
CA GLU A 68 7.67 -14.21 3.29
C GLU A 68 6.59 -13.88 4.33
N ALA A 69 5.79 -12.86 4.05
CA ALA A 69 4.60 -12.57 4.85
C ALA A 69 3.43 -13.38 4.28
N GLY A 70 2.94 -14.36 5.05
CA GLY A 70 1.71 -15.09 4.70
C GLY A 70 0.56 -14.11 4.41
N GLY A 71 -0.16 -14.34 3.31
CA GLY A 71 -1.27 -13.48 2.88
C GLY A 71 -0.92 -12.39 1.85
N VAL A 72 0.31 -12.37 1.32
CA VAL A 72 0.68 -11.61 0.12
C VAL A 72 0.36 -12.43 -1.13
N THR A 73 -0.44 -11.87 -2.04
CA THR A 73 -0.83 -12.51 -3.30
C THR A 73 0.08 -12.10 -4.46
N GLY A 74 -0.04 -12.81 -5.60
CA GLY A 74 0.65 -12.39 -6.83
C GLY A 74 0.25 -10.99 -7.31
N ALA A 75 -1.00 -10.56 -7.06
CA ALA A 75 -1.46 -9.21 -7.40
C ALA A 75 -0.83 -8.14 -6.50
N ASP A 76 -0.63 -8.44 -5.21
CA ASP A 76 0.10 -7.56 -4.28
C ASP A 76 1.55 -7.36 -4.73
N LEU A 77 2.22 -8.45 -5.10
CA LEU A 77 3.61 -8.41 -5.59
C LEU A 77 3.72 -7.68 -6.94
N ALA A 78 2.75 -7.86 -7.84
CA ALA A 78 2.73 -7.12 -9.09
C ALA A 78 2.55 -5.61 -8.85
N LEU A 79 1.65 -5.23 -7.93
CA LEU A 79 1.37 -3.84 -7.62
C LEU A 79 2.52 -3.17 -6.84
N ALA A 80 3.18 -3.88 -5.93
CA ALA A 80 4.39 -3.41 -5.27
C ALA A 80 5.53 -3.17 -6.29
N SER A 81 5.63 -4.01 -7.33
CA SER A 81 6.66 -3.89 -8.38
C SER A 81 6.37 -2.68 -9.24
N SER A 82 5.10 -2.50 -9.61
CA SER A 82 4.66 -1.31 -10.33
C SER A 82 4.90 -0.05 -9.50
N PHE A 83 4.66 -0.07 -8.20
CA PHE A 83 4.91 1.08 -7.32
C PHE A 83 6.40 1.40 -7.21
N ALA A 84 7.26 0.40 -7.05
CA ALA A 84 8.71 0.59 -7.02
C ALA A 84 9.23 1.25 -8.31
N ARG A 85 8.75 0.78 -9.48
CA ARG A 85 9.05 1.38 -10.79
C ARG A 85 8.54 2.80 -10.90
N ALA A 86 7.26 3.02 -10.57
CA ALA A 86 6.62 4.33 -10.62
C ALA A 86 7.36 5.35 -9.73
N ARG A 87 7.77 4.94 -8.54
CA ARG A 87 8.57 5.77 -7.63
C ARG A 87 9.94 6.14 -8.21
N ALA A 88 10.58 5.23 -8.96
CA ALA A 88 11.87 5.50 -9.58
C ALA A 88 11.77 6.48 -10.76
N THR A 89 10.61 6.54 -11.44
CA THR A 89 10.40 7.37 -12.63
C THR A 89 9.45 8.55 -12.41
N CYS A 90 8.92 8.70 -11.19
CA CYS A 90 7.79 9.59 -10.88
C CYS A 90 6.59 9.41 -11.84
N GLY A 91 6.38 8.17 -12.28
CA GLY A 91 5.31 7.77 -13.20
C GLY A 91 4.06 7.24 -12.49
N PRO A 92 3.03 6.84 -13.26
CA PRO A 92 1.82 6.25 -12.69
C PRO A 92 2.05 4.81 -12.20
N VAL A 93 1.26 4.41 -11.20
CA VAL A 93 1.17 3.01 -10.77
C VAL A 93 0.10 2.30 -11.57
N GLU A 94 0.48 1.23 -12.25
CA GLU A 94 -0.43 0.40 -13.03
C GLU A 94 -1.13 -0.63 -12.12
N PRO A 95 -2.46 -0.76 -12.19
CA PRO A 95 -3.17 -1.77 -11.44
C PRO A 95 -2.81 -3.18 -11.96
N PRO A 96 -2.72 -4.19 -11.08
CA PRO A 96 -2.46 -5.56 -11.50
C PRO A 96 -3.71 -6.18 -12.12
N THR A 97 -3.52 -7.27 -12.87
CA THR A 97 -4.62 -8.20 -13.17
C THR A 97 -5.05 -8.89 -11.87
N ALA A 98 -6.30 -8.68 -11.46
CA ALA A 98 -6.88 -9.25 -10.25
C ALA A 98 -8.20 -9.98 -10.56
N PRO A 99 -8.62 -10.94 -9.72
CA PRO A 99 -9.94 -11.56 -9.84
C PRO A 99 -11.07 -10.53 -9.87
N GLU A 100 -12.16 -10.82 -10.58
CA GLU A 100 -13.27 -9.88 -10.81
C GLU A 100 -13.80 -9.26 -9.51
N GLY A 101 -13.93 -10.07 -8.44
CA GLY A 101 -14.39 -9.61 -7.12
C GLY A 101 -13.41 -8.71 -6.34
N LEU A 102 -12.17 -8.55 -6.81
CA LEU A 102 -11.13 -7.70 -6.18
C LEU A 102 -10.62 -6.59 -7.10
N ALA A 103 -11.02 -6.56 -8.37
CA ALA A 103 -10.49 -5.64 -9.37
C ALA A 103 -10.65 -4.17 -8.96
N ASP A 104 -11.81 -3.80 -8.40
CA ASP A 104 -12.05 -2.43 -7.96
C ASP A 104 -11.22 -2.03 -6.74
N LEU A 105 -10.98 -2.96 -5.81
CA LEU A 105 -10.09 -2.74 -4.67
C LEU A 105 -8.66 -2.47 -5.14
N TYR A 106 -8.13 -3.31 -6.04
CA TYR A 106 -6.77 -3.13 -6.57
C TYR A 106 -6.64 -1.87 -7.42
N ARG A 107 -7.68 -1.51 -8.17
CA ARG A 107 -7.70 -0.25 -8.92
C ARG A 107 -7.72 0.96 -7.99
N ALA A 108 -8.47 0.90 -6.89
CA ALA A 108 -8.47 1.93 -5.85
C ALA A 108 -7.11 2.03 -5.15
N ALA A 109 -6.52 0.90 -4.77
CA ALA A 109 -5.19 0.85 -4.17
C ALA A 109 -4.12 1.42 -5.10
N ALA A 110 -4.15 1.10 -6.40
CA ALA A 110 -3.24 1.66 -7.40
C ALA A 110 -3.34 3.19 -7.51
N ARG A 111 -4.56 3.76 -7.43
CA ARG A 111 -4.74 5.22 -7.40
C ARG A 111 -4.14 5.85 -6.14
N GLU A 112 -4.33 5.24 -4.98
CA GLU A 112 -3.72 5.73 -3.73
C GLU A 112 -2.20 5.61 -3.76
N LEU A 113 -1.65 4.54 -4.35
CA LEU A 113 -0.22 4.38 -4.58
C LEU A 113 0.34 5.47 -5.51
N SER A 114 -0.35 5.81 -6.60
CA SER A 114 0.05 6.91 -7.48
C SER A 114 0.12 8.24 -6.74
N ARG A 115 -0.85 8.53 -5.85
CA ARG A 115 -0.79 9.73 -4.98
C ARG A 115 0.41 9.71 -4.05
N LEU A 116 0.78 8.54 -3.50
CA LEU A 116 1.98 8.41 -2.68
C LEU A 116 3.25 8.67 -3.50
N VAL A 117 3.31 8.21 -4.77
CA VAL A 117 4.43 8.51 -5.67
C VAL A 117 4.54 10.02 -5.91
N GLU A 118 3.43 10.69 -6.25
CA GLU A 118 3.38 12.14 -6.46
C GLU A 118 3.89 12.92 -5.23
N GLU A 119 3.46 12.51 -4.03
CA GLU A 119 3.90 13.14 -2.78
C GLU A 119 5.38 12.87 -2.47
N LEU A 120 5.89 11.66 -2.74
CA LEU A 120 7.30 11.34 -2.52
C LEU A 120 8.21 12.07 -3.52
N CYS A 121 7.78 12.18 -4.78
CA CYS A 121 8.52 12.87 -5.83
C CYS A 121 8.53 14.39 -5.66
N SER A 122 7.45 15.00 -5.16
CA SER A 122 7.42 16.44 -4.86
C SER A 122 8.23 16.85 -3.64
N ARG A 123 8.64 15.88 -2.81
CA ARG A 123 9.52 16.08 -1.64
C ARG A 123 11.01 15.88 -1.94
N SER A 124 11.36 15.41 -3.14
CA SER A 124 12.74 15.04 -3.54
C SER A 124 13.48 16.17 -4.23
#